data_AF-A0A9D8H4B3-F1
#
_entry.id   AF-A0A9D8H4B3-F1
#
_cell.length_a   1.000
_cell.length_b   1.000
_cell.length_c   1.000
_cell.angle_alpha   90.00
_cell.angle_beta   90.00
_cell.angle_gamma   90.00
#
_symmetry.space_group_name_H-M   'P 1'
#
loop_
_entity.id
_entity.type
_entity.pdbx_description
1 polymer ?
#
loop_
_entity_poly.entity_id
_entity_poly.type
_entity_poly.pdbx_seq_one_letter_code
_entity_poly.pdbx_strand_id
1 'polypeptide(L)'
;MRGRGLRQGPVVALAAVVLAVLVAQIAAAGGDSGSDSADIASLKNRISKLETQVAQGATAQTAKKKKAKRGPRGPQGPAGPAGPPGTDATAICQGNGSGDTMVSAGAVCIDRYEVSVWSSPTGGTQYGASSDNYPCTDTGQGCKAGTAGAIYARSVAGVTPSGFITYFQAQQALANVGKRLPTNGEWQQAVAGTPDSTACNISTGAVANTGANAGCVSNFGANDMVGNLYEWVADWVPVSTACPGWGAVGTFSSNDQMCLSGASTIATGPGALIRGGFFGSGSGAGPFAVVGDARPSNSFNSSSGFVGFRGTR
;
A
#
# COMPACT_ATOMS: atom_id res chain seq x y z
N MET A 1 25.10 28.64 18.75
CA MET A 1 23.80 28.89 18.09
C MET A 1 24.06 29.43 16.69
N ARG A 2 23.87 28.60 15.65
CA ARG A 2 23.93 29.05 14.23
C ARG A 2 22.53 28.85 13.65
N GLY A 3 21.87 29.94 13.28
CA GLY A 3 20.53 29.93 12.73
C GLY A 3 20.47 29.11 11.43
N ARG A 4 19.51 28.20 11.34
CA ARG A 4 19.19 27.51 10.09
C ARG A 4 18.53 28.53 9.15
N GLY A 5 19.26 28.98 8.13
CA GLY A 5 18.66 29.69 7.01
C GLY A 5 17.65 28.78 6.31
N LEU A 6 16.41 29.25 6.19
CA LEU A 6 15.37 28.61 5.38
C LEU A 6 15.86 28.46 3.93
N ARG A 7 15.71 27.26 3.37
CA ARG A 7 16.03 26.99 1.96
C ARG A 7 15.11 27.86 1.09
N GLN A 8 15.67 28.62 0.16
CA GLN A 8 14.96 29.62 -0.66
C GLN A 8 13.98 29.02 -1.70
N GLY A 9 14.06 27.72 -2.00
CA GLY A 9 13.20 27.03 -2.98
C GLY A 9 11.69 27.11 -2.69
N PRO A 10 11.21 26.70 -1.49
CA PRO A 10 9.79 26.80 -1.14
C PRO A 10 9.26 28.24 -1.07
N VAL A 11 10.12 29.24 -0.81
CA VAL A 11 9.73 30.65 -0.71
C VAL A 11 9.38 31.22 -2.09
N VAL A 12 10.09 30.83 -3.15
CA VAL A 12 9.85 31.29 -4.53
C VAL A 12 8.56 30.70 -5.11
N ALA A 13 8.28 29.41 -4.82
CA ALA A 13 7.03 28.77 -5.24
C ALA A 13 5.80 29.40 -4.54
N LEU A 14 5.91 29.71 -3.26
CA LEU A 14 4.85 30.38 -2.51
C LEU A 14 4.62 31.82 -3.03
N ALA A 15 5.68 32.55 -3.38
CA ALA A 15 5.58 33.89 -3.95
C ALA A 15 4.91 33.92 -5.32
N ALA A 16 5.15 32.92 -6.18
CA ALA A 16 4.51 32.81 -7.49
C ALA A 16 2.99 32.53 -7.40
N VAL A 17 2.58 31.70 -6.43
CA VAL A 17 1.15 31.43 -6.17
C VAL A 17 0.44 32.66 -5.62
N VAL A 18 1.07 33.38 -4.68
CA VAL A 18 0.54 34.63 -4.13
C VAL A 18 0.41 35.70 -5.22
N LEU A 19 1.36 35.78 -6.16
CA LEU A 19 1.32 36.70 -7.30
C LEU A 19 0.12 36.41 -8.23
N ALA A 20 -0.13 35.14 -8.55
CA ALA A 20 -1.25 34.73 -9.40
C ALA A 20 -2.61 35.07 -8.78
N VAL A 21 -2.75 34.89 -7.46
CA VAL A 21 -3.97 35.23 -6.71
C VAL A 21 -4.20 36.75 -6.69
N LEU A 22 -3.16 37.55 -6.48
CA LEU A 22 -3.23 39.01 -6.46
C LEU A 22 -3.59 39.61 -7.83
N VAL A 23 -3.04 39.05 -8.93
CA VAL A 23 -3.37 39.49 -10.30
C VAL A 23 -4.84 39.19 -10.62
N ALA A 24 -5.35 38.03 -10.21
CA ALA A 24 -6.76 37.66 -10.40
C ALA A 24 -7.72 38.58 -9.62
N GLN A 25 -7.37 38.97 -8.39
CA GLN A 25 -8.18 39.88 -7.58
C GLN A 25 -8.24 41.31 -8.15
N ILE A 26 -7.17 41.81 -8.75
CA ILE A 26 -7.15 43.14 -9.38
C ILE A 26 -7.95 43.16 -10.69
N ALA A 27 -7.93 42.08 -11.48
CA ALA A 27 -8.72 41.95 -12.70
C ALA A 27 -10.25 41.94 -12.41
N ALA A 28 -10.65 41.47 -11.22
CA ALA A 28 -12.04 41.40 -10.79
C ALA A 28 -12.59 42.73 -10.22
N ALA A 29 -11.73 43.69 -9.86
CA ALA A 29 -12.12 44.95 -9.20
C ALA A 29 -12.34 46.13 -10.16
N GLY A 30 -12.44 45.88 -11.48
CA GLY A 30 -12.64 46.91 -12.50
C GLY A 30 -14.06 47.47 -12.54
N GLY A 31 -14.50 48.16 -11.48
CA GLY A 31 -15.80 48.81 -11.38
C GLY A 31 -15.85 49.90 -10.29
N ASP A 32 -15.44 51.11 -10.69
CA ASP A 32 -15.83 52.44 -10.19
C ASP A 32 -15.83 52.72 -8.67
N SER A 33 -14.82 53.44 -8.16
CA SER A 33 -14.97 54.63 -7.29
C SER A 33 -13.62 55.25 -6.90
N GLY A 34 -13.59 56.57 -6.76
CA GLY A 34 -12.37 57.40 -6.64
C GLY A 34 -11.50 57.23 -5.39
N SER A 35 -11.76 56.28 -4.49
CA SER A 35 -10.83 55.91 -3.40
C SER A 35 -9.85 54.80 -3.79
N ASP A 36 -10.11 54.06 -4.88
CA ASP A 36 -9.39 52.81 -5.17
C ASP A 36 -8.14 53.01 -6.04
N SER A 37 -7.92 54.20 -6.63
CA SER A 37 -6.81 54.39 -7.58
C SER A 37 -5.44 54.37 -6.91
N ALA A 38 -5.32 54.86 -5.67
CA ALA A 38 -4.07 54.86 -4.91
C ALA A 38 -3.70 53.46 -4.42
N ASP A 39 -4.69 52.68 -3.99
CA ASP A 39 -4.50 51.30 -3.55
C ASP A 39 -4.20 50.37 -4.73
N ILE A 40 -4.84 50.58 -5.88
CA ILE A 40 -4.50 49.87 -7.13
C ILE A 40 -3.10 50.22 -7.61
N ALA A 41 -2.67 51.50 -7.51
CA ALA A 41 -1.31 51.91 -7.85
C ALA A 41 -0.26 51.30 -6.90
N SER A 42 -0.57 51.24 -5.60
CA SER A 42 0.27 50.59 -4.58
C SER A 42 0.43 49.10 -4.84
N LEU A 43 -0.67 48.41 -5.18
CA LEU A 43 -0.66 46.99 -5.53
C LEU A 43 0.13 46.70 -6.81
N LYS A 44 -0.01 47.52 -7.86
CA LYS A 44 0.78 47.41 -9.10
C LYS A 44 2.29 47.56 -8.85
N ASN A 45 2.69 48.51 -8.01
CA ASN A 45 4.09 48.67 -7.61
C ASN A 45 4.64 47.46 -6.84
N ARG A 46 3.83 46.87 -5.96
CA ARG A 46 4.23 45.66 -5.21
C ARG A 46 4.38 44.44 -6.12
N ILE A 47 3.52 44.30 -7.12
CA ILE A 47 3.59 43.25 -8.16
C ILE A 47 4.89 43.39 -8.98
N SER A 48 5.18 44.59 -9.49
CA SER A 48 6.40 44.82 -10.28
C SER A 48 7.70 44.57 -9.48
N LYS A 49 7.69 44.89 -8.18
CA LYS A 49 8.80 44.59 -7.27
C LYS A 49 8.98 43.09 -7.06
N LEU A 50 7.89 42.31 -6.99
CA LEU A 50 7.93 40.85 -6.87
C LEU A 50 8.39 40.18 -8.17
N GLU A 51 7.95 40.66 -9.33
CA GLU A 51 8.42 40.19 -10.65
C GLU A 51 9.94 40.36 -10.78
N THR A 52 10.46 41.51 -10.34
CA THR A 52 11.91 41.78 -10.34
C THR A 52 12.68 40.83 -9.43
N GLN A 53 12.13 40.47 -8.26
CA GLN A 53 12.75 39.52 -7.33
C GLN A 53 12.76 38.08 -7.86
N VAL A 54 11.71 37.65 -8.56
CA VAL A 54 11.63 36.35 -9.23
C VAL A 54 12.63 36.28 -10.39
N ALA A 55 12.75 37.34 -11.19
CA ALA A 55 13.71 37.43 -12.30
C ALA A 55 15.17 37.37 -11.80
N GLN A 56 15.50 38.09 -10.71
CA GLN A 56 16.83 38.06 -10.10
C GLN A 56 17.18 36.67 -9.53
N GLY A 57 16.22 35.98 -8.91
CA GLY A 57 16.39 34.61 -8.42
C GLY A 57 16.61 33.57 -9.53
N ALA A 58 15.99 33.77 -10.71
CA ALA A 58 16.21 32.92 -11.88
C ALA A 58 17.61 33.13 -12.49
N THR A 59 18.11 34.37 -12.56
CA THR A 59 19.46 34.65 -13.09
C THR A 59 20.61 34.18 -12.20
N ALA A 60 20.41 34.11 -10.88
CA ALA A 60 21.42 33.63 -9.94
C ALA A 60 21.68 32.11 -10.04
N GLN A 61 20.77 31.33 -10.64
CA GLN A 61 20.98 29.89 -10.89
C GLN A 61 21.72 29.58 -12.19
N THR A 62 21.84 30.55 -13.11
CA THR A 62 22.48 30.33 -14.43
C THR A 62 23.97 30.66 -14.50
N ALA A 63 24.56 31.28 -13.49
CA ALA A 63 25.99 31.63 -13.48
C ALA A 63 26.86 30.68 -12.63
N LYS A 64 27.09 29.46 -13.13
CA LYS A 64 28.31 28.62 -13.00
C LYS A 64 28.00 27.14 -13.29
N LYS A 65 27.83 26.81 -14.57
CA LYS A 65 28.18 25.46 -15.07
C LYS A 65 28.96 25.62 -16.37
N LYS A 66 30.30 25.73 -16.26
CA LYS A 66 31.17 25.40 -17.40
C LYS A 66 30.88 23.93 -17.75
N LYS A 67 30.28 23.68 -18.92
CA LYS A 67 30.16 22.33 -19.48
C LYS A 67 31.57 21.80 -19.77
N ALA A 68 32.11 21.02 -18.84
CA ALA A 68 33.17 20.08 -19.19
C ALA A 68 32.54 19.00 -20.08
N LYS A 69 33.04 18.84 -21.31
CA LYS A 69 32.70 17.66 -22.12
C LYS A 69 33.12 16.43 -21.30
N ARG A 70 32.16 15.57 -20.97
CA ARG A 70 32.43 14.32 -20.25
C ARG A 70 33.37 13.49 -21.12
N GLY A 71 34.54 13.14 -20.60
CA GLY A 71 35.42 12.18 -21.26
C GLY A 71 34.71 10.82 -21.45
N PRO A 72 35.24 9.95 -22.31
CA PRO A 72 34.71 8.59 -22.45
C PRO A 72 34.62 7.91 -21.08
N ARG A 73 33.60 7.07 -20.89
CA ARG A 73 33.43 6.28 -19.67
C ARG A 73 34.70 5.47 -19.48
N GLY A 74 35.37 5.63 -18.33
CA GLY A 74 36.51 4.78 -17.98
C GLY A 74 36.10 3.31 -17.99
N PRO A 75 37.05 2.38 -18.19
CA PRO A 75 36.75 0.96 -18.15
C PRO A 75 36.04 0.63 -16.82
N GLN A 76 35.02 -0.21 -16.91
CA GLN A 76 34.35 -0.72 -15.72
C GLN A 76 35.40 -1.37 -14.82
N GLY A 77 35.44 -0.97 -13.55
CA GLY A 77 36.29 -1.62 -12.56
C GLY A 77 35.96 -3.12 -12.49
N PRO A 78 36.89 -3.96 -12.01
CA PRO A 78 36.62 -5.39 -11.84
C PRO A 78 35.33 -5.59 -11.04
N ALA A 79 34.57 -6.62 -11.41
CA ALA A 79 33.40 -7.02 -10.64
C ALA A 79 33.81 -7.18 -9.17
N GLY A 80 33.01 -6.61 -8.25
CA GLY A 80 33.21 -6.85 -6.83
C GLY A 80 33.17 -8.34 -6.53
N PRO A 81 33.79 -8.80 -5.43
CA PRO A 81 33.69 -10.19 -5.03
C PRO A 81 32.22 -10.60 -4.96
N ALA A 82 31.91 -11.79 -5.47
CA ALA A 82 30.59 -12.37 -5.28
C ALA A 82 30.26 -12.36 -3.79
N GLY A 83 29.06 -11.89 -3.45
CA GLY A 83 28.56 -12.00 -2.07
C GLY A 83 28.60 -13.46 -1.62
N PRO A 84 28.67 -13.72 -0.31
CA PRO A 84 28.64 -15.09 0.20
C PRO A 84 27.43 -15.83 -0.41
N PRO A 85 27.57 -17.11 -0.79
CA PRO A 85 26.45 -17.92 -1.26
C PRO A 85 25.30 -17.80 -0.27
N GLY A 86 24.11 -17.42 -0.77
CA GLY A 86 22.91 -17.37 0.06
C GLY A 86 22.70 -18.73 0.72
N THR A 87 22.59 -18.74 2.04
CA THR A 87 22.15 -19.93 2.78
C THR A 87 20.80 -20.38 2.23
N ASP A 88 20.62 -21.69 2.08
CA ASP A 88 19.44 -22.32 1.48
C ASP A 88 18.13 -21.65 1.93
N ALA A 89 17.47 -20.91 1.02
CA ALA A 89 16.35 -20.02 1.37
C ALA A 89 15.14 -20.79 1.93
N THR A 90 15.04 -22.08 1.61
CA THR A 90 14.06 -23.04 2.14
C THR A 90 14.26 -23.34 3.61
N ALA A 91 15.48 -23.23 4.14
CA ALA A 91 15.76 -23.46 5.57
C ALA A 91 15.38 -22.26 6.45
N ILE A 92 15.38 -21.04 5.90
CA ILE A 92 15.11 -19.80 6.64
C ILE A 92 13.61 -19.66 6.97
N CYS A 93 12.74 -20.03 6.03
CA CYS A 93 11.29 -19.87 6.16
C CYS A 93 10.55 -21.19 6.27
N GLN A 94 10.91 -22.00 7.27
CA GLN A 94 10.09 -23.15 7.65
C GLN A 94 8.72 -22.67 8.16
N GLY A 95 7.62 -23.30 7.77
CA GLY A 95 6.32 -23.07 8.42
C GLY A 95 6.16 -23.88 9.70
N ASN A 96 4.96 -23.90 10.28
CA ASN A 96 4.71 -24.53 11.58
C ASN A 96 4.36 -26.04 11.49
N GLY A 97 4.98 -26.75 10.53
CA GLY A 97 4.81 -28.18 10.33
C GLY A 97 4.41 -28.54 8.90
N SER A 98 4.07 -29.82 8.69
CA SER A 98 3.74 -30.34 7.37
C SER A 98 2.54 -29.61 6.76
N GLY A 99 2.74 -29.05 5.56
CA GLY A 99 1.69 -28.40 4.78
C GLY A 99 1.39 -26.95 5.19
N ASP A 100 2.03 -26.39 6.22
CA ASP A 100 2.04 -24.94 6.46
C ASP A 100 3.34 -24.38 5.86
N THR A 101 3.23 -23.62 4.77
CA THR A 101 4.39 -23.26 3.93
C THR A 101 4.60 -21.76 3.88
N MET A 102 5.84 -21.32 4.07
CA MET A 102 6.25 -19.92 3.92
C MET A 102 7.32 -19.80 2.83
N VAL A 103 7.48 -18.60 2.31
CA VAL A 103 8.54 -18.23 1.37
C VAL A 103 9.34 -17.04 1.91
N SER A 104 10.61 -16.95 1.53
CA SER A 104 11.47 -15.83 1.88
C SER A 104 11.26 -14.68 0.89
N ALA A 105 10.70 -13.57 1.38
CA ALA A 105 10.67 -12.29 0.69
C ALA A 105 11.67 -11.36 1.37
N GLY A 106 12.94 -11.41 0.93
CA GLY A 106 14.02 -10.68 1.61
C GLY A 106 14.24 -11.19 3.03
N ALA A 107 14.19 -10.30 4.02
CA ALA A 107 14.36 -10.64 5.44
C ALA A 107 13.10 -11.22 6.10
N VAL A 108 11.97 -11.30 5.38
CA VAL A 108 10.66 -11.64 5.93
C VAL A 108 10.25 -13.00 5.41
N CYS A 109 9.81 -13.88 6.32
CA CYS A 109 9.09 -15.08 5.93
C CYS A 109 7.62 -14.73 5.80
N ILE A 110 7.04 -14.96 4.63
CA ILE A 110 5.61 -14.73 4.36
C ILE A 110 4.94 -16.03 3.94
N ASP A 111 3.70 -16.23 4.37
CA ASP A 111 2.88 -17.36 3.97
C ASP A 111 2.80 -17.44 2.45
N ARG A 112 3.07 -18.66 1.94
CA ARG A 112 3.11 -18.93 0.50
C ARG A 112 1.73 -18.73 -0.12
N TYR A 113 0.71 -19.26 0.54
CA TYR A 113 -0.69 -19.19 0.17
C TYR A 113 -1.45 -18.28 1.13
N GLU A 114 -2.56 -17.71 0.66
CA GLU A 114 -3.60 -17.14 1.54
C GLU A 114 -3.97 -18.14 2.65
N VAL A 115 -4.27 -17.62 3.84
CA VAL A 115 -4.46 -18.46 5.02
C VAL A 115 -5.78 -19.22 4.97
N SER A 116 -5.72 -20.48 5.39
CA SER A 116 -6.87 -21.25 5.87
C SER A 116 -6.82 -21.35 7.40
N VAL A 117 -7.96 -21.18 8.06
CA VAL A 117 -8.09 -21.18 9.52
C VAL A 117 -8.70 -22.50 10.00
N TRP A 118 -8.10 -23.06 11.06
CA TRP A 118 -8.39 -24.42 11.53
C TRP A 118 -8.62 -24.46 13.03
N SER A 119 -9.30 -25.51 13.50
CA SER A 119 -9.51 -25.81 14.92
C SER A 119 -8.26 -26.29 15.67
N SER A 120 -7.17 -26.63 14.96
CA SER A 120 -5.88 -27.05 15.56
C SER A 120 -4.69 -26.62 14.67
N PRO A 121 -3.47 -26.45 15.25
CA PRO A 121 -2.27 -26.06 14.51
C PRO A 121 -1.93 -26.97 13.32
N THR A 122 -2.35 -28.24 13.36
CA THR A 122 -2.04 -29.26 12.36
C THR A 122 -3.21 -29.54 11.40
N GLY A 123 -4.30 -28.77 11.48
CA GLY A 123 -5.53 -28.99 10.74
C GLY A 123 -6.68 -29.43 11.63
N GLY A 124 -7.80 -29.83 11.04
CA GLY A 124 -9.04 -30.18 11.75
C GLY A 124 -10.26 -29.65 11.02
N THR A 125 -11.21 -29.09 11.75
CA THR A 125 -12.35 -28.37 11.15
C THR A 125 -11.84 -27.05 10.57
N GLN A 126 -12.13 -26.79 9.30
CA GLN A 126 -11.82 -25.53 8.64
C GLN A 126 -12.92 -24.51 8.91
N TYR A 127 -12.52 -23.27 9.19
CA TYR A 127 -13.42 -22.12 9.39
C TYR A 127 -13.28 -21.09 8.27
N GLY A 128 -14.33 -20.32 7.99
CA GLY A 128 -14.32 -19.24 7.01
C GLY A 128 -14.24 -19.67 5.54
N ALA A 129 -14.42 -20.95 5.22
CA ALA A 129 -14.34 -21.45 3.85
C ALA A 129 -15.56 -21.05 3.00
N SER A 130 -16.76 -21.04 3.59
CA SER A 130 -18.02 -20.73 2.89
C SER A 130 -18.99 -19.85 3.70
N SER A 131 -18.67 -19.57 4.96
CA SER A 131 -19.52 -18.84 5.89
C SER A 131 -18.72 -18.34 7.08
N ASP A 132 -19.24 -17.34 7.77
CA ASP A 132 -18.76 -16.89 9.08
C ASP A 132 -19.11 -17.94 10.16
N ASN A 133 -18.18 -18.84 10.45
CA ASN A 133 -18.36 -19.96 11.40
C ASN A 133 -17.24 -20.07 12.44
N TYR A 134 -16.60 -18.94 12.77
CA TYR A 134 -15.51 -18.90 13.75
C TYR A 134 -16.04 -19.15 15.18
N PRO A 135 -15.36 -19.99 16.01
CA PRO A 135 -15.83 -20.36 17.35
C PRO A 135 -15.48 -19.32 18.43
N CYS A 136 -15.23 -18.06 18.04
CA CYS A 136 -14.85 -16.97 18.93
C CYS A 136 -15.44 -15.64 18.44
N THR A 137 -15.44 -14.60 19.27
CA THR A 137 -16.12 -13.35 18.93
C THR A 137 -15.36 -12.55 17.88
N ASP A 138 -16.07 -11.71 17.12
CA ASP A 138 -15.52 -10.83 16.09
C ASP A 138 -14.47 -9.83 16.58
N THR A 139 -14.46 -9.57 17.89
CA THR A 139 -13.45 -8.75 18.56
C THR A 139 -12.12 -9.48 18.79
N GLY A 140 -12.01 -10.75 18.36
CA GLY A 140 -10.88 -11.63 18.61
C GLY A 140 -10.88 -12.26 20.02
N GLN A 141 -11.83 -11.89 20.88
CA GLN A 141 -11.90 -12.43 22.24
C GLN A 141 -12.31 -13.90 22.21
N GLY A 142 -11.61 -14.72 23.00
CA GLY A 142 -11.80 -16.17 23.02
C GLY A 142 -11.15 -16.92 21.86
N CYS A 143 -10.47 -16.26 20.91
CA CYS A 143 -9.77 -16.93 19.79
C CYS A 143 -8.39 -17.49 20.17
N LYS A 144 -7.87 -17.18 21.36
CA LYS A 144 -6.50 -17.49 21.79
C LYS A 144 -6.29 -19.00 22.00
N ALA A 145 -5.11 -19.51 21.67
CA ALA A 145 -4.71 -20.88 21.98
C ALA A 145 -4.94 -21.22 23.47
N GLY A 146 -5.57 -22.37 23.70
CA GLY A 146 -5.96 -22.88 25.02
C GLY A 146 -7.39 -22.51 25.46
N THR A 147 -8.14 -21.73 24.68
CA THR A 147 -9.58 -21.52 24.90
C THR A 147 -10.41 -22.51 24.09
N ALA A 148 -11.70 -22.62 24.41
CA ALA A 148 -12.66 -23.40 23.62
C ALA A 148 -12.87 -22.85 22.20
N GLY A 149 -12.62 -21.56 21.99
CA GLY A 149 -12.75 -20.88 20.70
C GLY A 149 -11.44 -20.71 19.94
N ALA A 150 -10.39 -21.45 20.29
CA ALA A 150 -9.08 -21.31 19.67
C ALA A 150 -9.11 -21.58 18.16
N ILE A 151 -8.44 -20.72 17.40
CA ILE A 151 -8.30 -20.83 15.94
C ILE A 151 -6.85 -20.70 15.52
N TYR A 152 -6.45 -21.38 14.44
CA TYR A 152 -5.05 -21.47 14.02
C TYR A 152 -4.92 -21.20 12.52
N ALA A 153 -4.06 -20.25 12.16
CA ALA A 153 -3.76 -19.90 10.78
C ALA A 153 -2.76 -20.89 10.16
N ARG A 154 -3.05 -21.37 8.94
CA ARG A 154 -2.14 -22.21 8.17
C ARG A 154 -2.10 -21.80 6.70
N SER A 155 -0.91 -21.78 6.12
CA SER A 155 -0.68 -21.53 4.70
C SER A 155 -0.61 -22.86 3.95
N VAL A 156 -1.77 -23.32 3.50
CA VAL A 156 -1.99 -24.67 2.94
C VAL A 156 -2.35 -24.57 1.47
N ALA A 157 -1.79 -25.45 0.64
CA ALA A 157 -2.10 -25.52 -0.79
C ALA A 157 -3.42 -26.27 -1.05
N GLY A 158 -4.15 -25.89 -2.10
CA GLY A 158 -5.28 -26.64 -2.63
C GLY A 158 -6.55 -26.60 -1.77
N VAL A 159 -6.65 -25.68 -0.81
CA VAL A 159 -7.83 -25.49 0.04
C VAL A 159 -8.45 -24.13 -0.23
N THR A 160 -9.75 -23.97 0.06
CA THR A 160 -10.37 -22.65 -0.02
C THR A 160 -9.77 -21.74 1.06
N PRO A 161 -9.23 -20.55 0.74
CA PRO A 161 -8.73 -19.64 1.76
C PRO A 161 -9.87 -19.16 2.65
N SER A 162 -9.56 -18.88 3.90
CA SER A 162 -10.55 -18.42 4.87
C SER A 162 -10.86 -16.93 4.66
N GLY A 163 -12.11 -16.64 4.31
CA GLY A 163 -12.69 -15.30 4.37
C GLY A 163 -13.63 -15.16 5.56
N PHE A 164 -14.56 -14.22 5.49
CA PHE A 164 -15.55 -13.98 6.55
C PHE A 164 -14.92 -13.65 7.92
N ILE A 165 -13.72 -13.07 7.94
CA ILE A 165 -12.91 -12.93 9.16
C ILE A 165 -12.61 -11.48 9.44
N THR A 166 -12.77 -11.07 10.71
CA THR A 166 -12.33 -9.73 11.12
C THR A 166 -10.82 -9.63 11.23
N TYR A 167 -10.30 -8.41 11.19
CA TYR A 167 -8.89 -8.13 11.45
C TYR A 167 -8.43 -8.72 12.80
N PHE A 168 -9.30 -8.64 13.82
CA PHE A 168 -8.99 -9.09 15.17
C PHE A 168 -8.90 -10.61 15.28
N GLN A 169 -9.84 -11.34 14.66
CA GLN A 169 -9.79 -12.80 14.59
C GLN A 169 -8.54 -13.27 13.81
N ALA A 170 -8.25 -12.65 12.66
CA ALA A 170 -7.07 -12.96 11.86
C ALA A 170 -5.76 -12.80 12.64
N GLN A 171 -5.64 -11.69 13.39
CA GLN A 171 -4.48 -11.45 14.24
C GLN A 171 -4.31 -12.53 15.32
N GLN A 172 -5.40 -12.98 15.96
CA GLN A 172 -5.33 -14.06 16.95
C GLN A 172 -4.97 -15.41 16.32
N ALA A 173 -5.55 -15.74 15.17
CA ALA A 173 -5.25 -16.98 14.45
C ALA A 173 -3.76 -17.10 14.09
N LEU A 174 -3.14 -15.98 13.68
CA LEU A 174 -1.72 -15.89 13.38
C LEU A 174 -0.85 -15.93 14.64
N ALA A 175 -1.22 -15.19 15.69
CA ALA A 175 -0.48 -15.17 16.95
C ALA A 175 -0.41 -16.57 17.58
N ASN A 176 -1.49 -17.35 17.48
CA ASN A 176 -1.54 -18.73 17.98
C ASN A 176 -0.56 -19.69 17.29
N VAL A 177 0.00 -19.29 16.15
CA VAL A 177 1.00 -20.05 15.40
C VAL A 177 2.33 -19.28 15.27
N GLY A 178 2.56 -18.26 16.11
CA GLY A 178 3.81 -17.50 16.10
C GLY A 178 4.04 -16.67 14.83
N LYS A 179 2.96 -16.27 14.16
CA LYS A 179 2.97 -15.35 13.00
C LYS A 179 2.25 -14.05 13.37
N ARG A 180 2.30 -13.08 12.47
CA ARG A 180 1.56 -11.81 12.52
C ARG A 180 1.09 -11.41 11.12
N LEU A 181 0.14 -10.48 11.03
CA LEU A 181 -0.20 -9.89 9.73
C LEU A 181 1.05 -9.20 9.16
N PRO A 182 1.30 -9.29 7.84
CA PRO A 182 2.32 -8.49 7.18
C PRO A 182 2.00 -7.02 7.40
N THR A 183 3.03 -6.20 7.57
CA THR A 183 2.89 -4.77 7.33
C THR A 183 2.62 -4.53 5.84
N ASN A 184 2.07 -3.36 5.52
CA ASN A 184 1.82 -2.97 4.14
C ASN A 184 3.11 -3.00 3.29
N GLY A 185 4.25 -2.64 3.89
CA GLY A 185 5.56 -2.69 3.24
C GLY A 185 6.04 -4.12 2.96
N GLU A 186 5.86 -5.04 3.91
CA GLU A 186 6.21 -6.45 3.73
C GLU A 186 5.36 -7.12 2.66
N TRP A 187 4.06 -6.81 2.64
CA TRP A 187 3.15 -7.28 1.60
C TRP A 187 3.55 -6.75 0.21
N GLN A 188 3.82 -5.43 0.12
CA GLN A 188 4.25 -4.80 -1.14
C GLN A 188 5.58 -5.37 -1.65
N GLN A 189 6.48 -5.76 -0.76
CA GLN A 189 7.70 -6.45 -1.13
C GLN A 189 7.39 -7.84 -1.70
N ALA A 190 6.59 -8.64 -0.98
CA ALA A 190 6.31 -10.02 -1.35
C ALA A 190 5.53 -10.19 -2.66
N VAL A 191 4.75 -9.18 -3.08
CA VAL A 191 3.93 -9.25 -4.32
C VAL A 191 4.75 -9.01 -5.60
N ALA A 192 5.99 -8.56 -5.48
CA ALA A 192 6.79 -8.19 -6.65
C ALA A 192 6.87 -9.34 -7.66
N GLY A 193 6.51 -9.05 -8.91
CA GLY A 193 6.53 -10.01 -10.03
C GLY A 193 5.27 -10.86 -10.18
N THR A 194 4.30 -10.79 -9.27
CA THR A 194 3.00 -11.43 -9.48
C THR A 194 2.32 -10.81 -10.71
N PRO A 195 1.81 -11.61 -11.66
CA PRO A 195 1.13 -11.06 -12.83
C PRO A 195 -0.10 -10.25 -12.46
N ASP A 196 -0.23 -9.10 -13.11
CA ASP A 196 -1.43 -8.26 -13.05
C ASP A 196 -2.31 -8.55 -14.28
N SER A 197 -2.94 -9.73 -14.27
CA SER A 197 -3.71 -10.24 -15.40
C SER A 197 -4.60 -11.43 -15.01
N THR A 198 -5.30 -12.01 -15.98
CA THR A 198 -6.10 -13.23 -15.81
C THR A 198 -5.29 -14.49 -15.51
N ALA A 199 -3.96 -14.41 -15.46
CA ALA A 199 -3.14 -15.45 -14.84
C ALA A 199 -3.44 -15.61 -13.34
N CYS A 200 -4.07 -14.60 -12.73
CA CYS A 200 -4.61 -14.57 -11.37
C CYS A 200 -6.14 -14.62 -11.37
N ASN A 201 -6.72 -15.01 -10.23
CA ASN A 201 -8.17 -15.06 -10.06
C ASN A 201 -8.73 -13.65 -9.81
N ILE A 202 -9.01 -12.87 -10.86
CA ILE A 202 -9.45 -11.46 -10.74
C ILE A 202 -10.88 -11.21 -11.20
N SER A 203 -11.49 -12.15 -11.94
CA SER A 203 -12.80 -11.95 -12.59
C SER A 203 -13.64 -13.22 -12.75
N THR A 204 -13.35 -14.29 -11.99
CA THR A 204 -14.12 -15.55 -12.12
C THR A 204 -15.45 -15.52 -11.36
N GLY A 205 -15.64 -14.56 -10.45
CA GLY A 205 -16.85 -14.44 -9.64
C GLY A 205 -16.92 -15.41 -8.44
N ALA A 206 -15.88 -16.22 -8.22
CA ALA A 206 -15.79 -17.10 -7.06
C ALA A 206 -14.35 -17.22 -6.52
N VAL A 207 -14.24 -17.54 -5.24
CA VAL A 207 -12.97 -17.88 -4.61
C VAL A 207 -12.43 -19.18 -5.22
N ALA A 208 -11.13 -19.22 -5.50
CA ALA A 208 -10.41 -20.40 -5.94
C ALA A 208 -9.65 -21.02 -4.76
N ASN A 209 -9.41 -22.33 -4.83
CA ASN A 209 -8.50 -22.97 -3.90
C ASN A 209 -7.09 -22.37 -4.05
N THR A 210 -6.40 -22.23 -2.92
CA THR A 210 -5.05 -21.67 -2.86
C THR A 210 -4.09 -22.39 -3.82
N GLY A 211 -3.36 -21.61 -4.61
CA GLY A 211 -2.42 -22.11 -5.60
C GLY A 211 -3.05 -22.73 -6.85
N ALA A 212 -4.38 -22.67 -7.03
CA ALA A 212 -5.03 -23.21 -8.24
C ALA A 212 -4.59 -22.48 -9.52
N ASN A 213 -4.24 -21.19 -9.41
CA ASN A 213 -3.73 -20.39 -10.52
C ASN A 213 -2.21 -20.48 -10.57
N ALA A 214 -1.68 -21.49 -11.27
CA ALA A 214 -0.24 -21.76 -11.33
C ALA A 214 0.60 -20.60 -11.91
N GLY A 215 -0.03 -19.68 -12.67
CA GLY A 215 0.61 -18.47 -13.17
C GLY A 215 0.62 -17.29 -12.18
N CYS A 216 -0.22 -17.33 -11.14
CA CYS A 216 -0.35 -16.25 -10.15
C CYS A 216 0.67 -16.41 -9.02
N VAL A 217 1.95 -16.23 -9.34
CA VAL A 217 3.05 -16.45 -8.40
C VAL A 217 4.00 -15.27 -8.45
N SER A 218 4.39 -14.77 -7.28
CA SER A 218 5.37 -13.68 -7.16
C SER A 218 6.79 -14.17 -7.44
N ASN A 219 7.73 -13.24 -7.61
CA ASN A 219 9.17 -13.55 -7.73
C ASN A 219 9.73 -14.29 -6.51
N PHE A 220 9.04 -14.23 -5.37
CA PHE A 220 9.42 -14.91 -4.13
C PHE A 220 8.71 -16.27 -3.98
N GLY A 221 7.85 -16.65 -4.92
CA GLY A 221 7.11 -17.90 -4.88
C GLY A 221 5.83 -17.86 -4.05
N ALA A 222 5.36 -16.67 -3.65
CA ALA A 222 4.07 -16.50 -3.00
C ALA A 222 2.95 -16.57 -4.04
N ASN A 223 1.97 -17.43 -3.80
CA ASN A 223 0.79 -17.62 -4.62
C ASN A 223 -0.30 -16.60 -4.27
N ASP A 224 -1.14 -16.28 -5.27
CA ASP A 224 -2.39 -15.56 -5.10
C ASP A 224 -2.24 -14.18 -4.41
N MET A 225 -1.09 -13.52 -4.58
CA MET A 225 -0.88 -12.16 -4.05
C MET A 225 -1.70 -11.09 -4.82
N VAL A 226 -2.33 -11.46 -5.94
CA VAL A 226 -3.18 -10.60 -6.76
C VAL A 226 -4.50 -11.35 -7.01
N GLY A 227 -5.62 -10.69 -6.72
CA GLY A 227 -6.93 -11.32 -6.80
C GLY A 227 -7.15 -12.39 -5.73
N ASN A 228 -8.04 -13.34 -6.03
CA ASN A 228 -8.63 -14.30 -5.11
C ASN A 228 -9.33 -13.60 -3.93
N LEU A 229 -8.69 -13.42 -2.78
CA LEU A 229 -9.20 -12.57 -1.70
C LEU A 229 -8.32 -11.32 -1.53
N TYR A 230 -8.96 -10.21 -1.18
CA TYR A 230 -8.24 -9.12 -0.54
C TYR A 230 -7.55 -9.62 0.73
N GLU A 231 -6.45 -8.99 1.12
CA GLU A 231 -5.73 -9.44 2.31
C GLU A 231 -5.56 -8.34 3.34
N TRP A 232 -5.96 -8.61 4.58
CA TRP A 232 -5.63 -7.76 5.72
C TRP A 232 -4.12 -7.59 5.86
N VAL A 233 -3.67 -6.34 6.06
CA VAL A 233 -2.31 -6.02 6.50
C VAL A 233 -2.37 -5.25 7.82
N ALA A 234 -1.26 -5.22 8.57
CA ALA A 234 -1.21 -4.74 9.95
C ALA A 234 -1.51 -3.24 10.12
N ASP A 235 -1.38 -2.46 9.06
CA ASP A 235 -1.45 -1.01 9.07
C ASP A 235 -2.90 -0.50 9.08
N TRP A 236 -3.16 0.51 9.91
CA TRP A 236 -4.42 1.24 9.98
C TRP A 236 -4.23 2.70 9.62
N VAL A 237 -5.28 3.31 9.06
CA VAL A 237 -5.35 4.70 8.63
C VAL A 237 -6.68 5.32 9.04
N PRO A 238 -6.85 6.65 9.01
CA PRO A 238 -8.19 7.23 8.93
C PRO A 238 -8.92 6.63 7.73
N VAL A 239 -10.23 6.38 7.85
CA VAL A 239 -11.03 5.82 6.75
C VAL A 239 -10.82 6.67 5.50
N SER A 240 -10.23 6.06 4.48
CA SER A 240 -9.97 6.71 3.18
C SER A 240 -11.30 7.05 2.51
N THR A 241 -11.34 8.16 1.78
CA THR A 241 -12.58 8.66 1.15
C THR A 241 -12.45 8.84 -0.36
N ALA A 242 -11.29 8.53 -0.93
CA ALA A 242 -11.04 8.71 -2.35
C ALA A 242 -10.09 7.64 -2.91
N CYS A 243 -10.29 7.33 -4.20
CA CYS A 243 -9.48 6.42 -5.00
C CYS A 243 -8.94 7.12 -6.27
N PRO A 244 -8.16 8.21 -6.15
CA PRO A 244 -7.73 8.98 -7.32
C PRO A 244 -6.67 8.27 -8.17
N GLY A 245 -6.22 7.07 -7.79
CA GLY A 245 -4.98 6.50 -8.28
C GLY A 245 -3.76 7.20 -7.67
N TRP A 246 -2.56 6.78 -8.05
CA TRP A 246 -1.32 7.48 -7.68
C TRP A 246 -0.80 8.41 -8.79
N GLY A 247 -1.59 8.57 -9.87
CA GLY A 247 -1.16 9.26 -11.08
C GLY A 247 -0.05 8.52 -11.83
N ALA A 248 0.28 9.01 -13.02
CA ALA A 248 1.45 8.53 -13.76
C ALA A 248 2.68 9.35 -13.38
N VAL A 249 3.77 8.70 -12.95
CA VAL A 249 5.05 9.36 -12.64
C VAL A 249 6.18 8.60 -13.31
N GLY A 250 6.79 9.20 -14.33
CA GLY A 250 7.83 8.53 -15.13
C GLY A 250 7.26 7.29 -15.83
N THR A 251 7.83 6.11 -15.55
CA THR A 251 7.35 4.82 -16.07
C THR A 251 6.31 4.15 -15.18
N PHE A 252 5.95 4.75 -14.04
CA PHE A 252 4.90 4.23 -13.18
C PHE A 252 3.53 4.62 -13.74
N SER A 253 2.75 3.61 -14.10
CA SER A 253 1.33 3.70 -14.44
C SER A 253 0.69 2.36 -14.05
N SER A 254 -0.44 2.41 -13.37
CA SER A 254 -1.19 1.25 -12.90
C SER A 254 -2.67 1.62 -12.88
N ASN A 255 -3.53 0.65 -13.19
CA ASN A 255 -4.98 0.74 -13.16
C ASN A 255 -5.57 0.03 -11.92
N ASP A 256 -4.71 -0.46 -11.02
CA ASP A 256 -5.08 -1.06 -9.75
C ASP A 256 -5.92 -0.10 -8.91
N GLN A 257 -6.73 -0.68 -8.03
CA GLN A 257 -7.54 0.06 -7.09
C GLN A 257 -6.67 0.64 -5.98
N MET A 258 -6.28 1.91 -6.13
CA MET A 258 -5.46 2.66 -5.17
C MET A 258 -6.31 3.67 -4.39
N CYS A 259 -6.95 3.18 -3.32
CA CYS A 259 -7.88 3.89 -2.43
C CYS A 259 -7.24 4.25 -1.09
N LEU A 260 -6.09 4.95 -1.14
CA LEU A 260 -5.36 5.41 0.04
C LEU A 260 -5.22 6.93 0.01
N SER A 261 -6.35 7.63 -0.09
CA SER A 261 -6.40 9.09 -0.15
C SER A 261 -7.65 9.63 0.53
N GLY A 262 -7.56 10.87 0.99
CA GLY A 262 -8.54 11.49 1.87
C GLY A 262 -8.54 10.89 3.28
N ALA A 263 -9.30 11.52 4.17
CA ALA A 263 -9.52 11.06 5.53
C ALA A 263 -10.92 11.47 5.96
N SER A 264 -11.77 10.50 6.26
CA SER A 264 -13.12 10.78 6.74
C SER A 264 -13.08 11.46 8.10
N THR A 265 -13.84 12.53 8.25
CA THR A 265 -14.05 13.23 9.53
C THR A 265 -15.34 12.80 10.23
N ILE A 266 -16.15 11.98 9.58
CA ILE A 266 -17.47 11.53 10.07
C ILE A 266 -17.57 10.02 10.26
N ALA A 267 -16.65 9.24 9.68
CA ALA A 267 -16.64 7.80 9.87
C ALA A 267 -16.22 7.46 11.31
N THR A 268 -16.93 6.52 11.92
CA THR A 268 -16.54 5.97 13.22
C THR A 268 -15.49 4.88 13.02
N GLY A 269 -14.35 5.03 13.70
CA GLY A 269 -13.26 4.05 13.68
C GLY A 269 -12.29 4.24 12.50
N PRO A 270 -11.21 3.42 12.47
CA PRO A 270 -10.20 3.49 11.44
C PRO A 270 -10.56 2.64 10.21
N GLY A 271 -9.83 2.87 9.12
CA GLY A 271 -9.70 1.92 8.03
C GLY A 271 -8.47 1.04 8.26
N ALA A 272 -8.66 -0.28 8.31
CA ALA A 272 -7.57 -1.24 8.23
C ALA A 272 -7.24 -1.48 6.76
N LEU A 273 -5.95 -1.49 6.42
CA LEU A 273 -5.55 -1.63 5.03
C LEU A 273 -5.79 -3.07 4.54
N ILE A 274 -6.28 -3.16 3.30
CA ILE A 274 -6.35 -4.41 2.54
C ILE A 274 -5.64 -4.26 1.19
N ARG A 275 -5.13 -5.38 0.66
CA ARG A 275 -4.24 -5.40 -0.51
C ARG A 275 -4.61 -6.47 -1.54
N GLY A 276 -4.17 -6.29 -2.78
CA GLY A 276 -4.17 -7.32 -3.84
C GLY A 276 -5.41 -7.39 -4.73
N GLY A 277 -6.58 -6.97 -4.24
CA GLY A 277 -7.84 -7.20 -4.96
C GLY A 277 -8.45 -8.57 -4.64
N PHE A 278 -9.62 -8.84 -5.18
CA PHE A 278 -10.30 -10.13 -5.05
C PHE A 278 -10.79 -10.64 -6.41
N PHE A 279 -11.41 -11.81 -6.45
CA PHE A 279 -11.91 -12.49 -7.66
C PHE A 279 -13.00 -11.77 -8.46
N GLY A 280 -13.43 -10.59 -8.01
CA GLY A 280 -14.36 -9.70 -8.72
C GLY A 280 -13.81 -8.29 -8.94
N SER A 281 -12.52 -8.03 -8.63
CA SER A 281 -11.91 -6.70 -8.83
C SER A 281 -11.64 -6.37 -10.29
N GLY A 282 -11.63 -7.36 -11.18
CA GLY A 282 -11.22 -7.19 -12.58
C GLY A 282 -9.82 -6.58 -12.66
N SER A 283 -9.66 -5.58 -13.52
CA SER A 283 -8.39 -4.87 -13.70
C SER A 283 -8.01 -3.93 -12.54
N GLY A 284 -8.84 -3.87 -11.47
CA GLY A 284 -8.50 -3.14 -10.25
C GLY A 284 -7.74 -3.98 -9.23
N ALA A 285 -7.67 -5.31 -9.40
CA ALA A 285 -6.72 -6.13 -8.66
C ALA A 285 -5.30 -5.84 -9.16
N GLY A 286 -4.29 -6.09 -8.32
CA GLY A 286 -2.91 -5.96 -8.75
C GLY A 286 -1.91 -5.70 -7.61
N PRO A 287 -0.61 -5.66 -7.92
CA PRO A 287 0.46 -5.45 -6.95
C PRO A 287 0.41 -4.10 -6.20
N PHE A 288 -0.28 -3.11 -6.75
CA PHE A 288 -0.44 -1.78 -6.19
C PHE A 288 -1.84 -1.55 -5.60
N ALA A 289 -2.77 -2.49 -5.77
CA ALA A 289 -4.11 -2.40 -5.19
C ALA A 289 -4.06 -2.28 -3.65
N VAL A 290 -4.52 -1.15 -3.12
CA VAL A 290 -4.60 -0.85 -1.68
C VAL A 290 -5.89 -0.13 -1.38
N VAL A 291 -6.58 -0.55 -0.33
CA VAL A 291 -7.82 0.08 0.12
C VAL A 291 -7.72 0.40 1.60
N GLY A 292 -8.04 1.65 1.95
CA GLY A 292 -7.99 2.16 3.32
C GLY A 292 -9.35 2.53 3.91
N ASP A 293 -10.45 2.02 3.38
CA ASP A 293 -11.81 2.23 3.91
C ASP A 293 -12.42 0.98 4.58
N ALA A 294 -11.72 -0.16 4.53
CA ALA A 294 -12.17 -1.40 5.13
C ALA A 294 -12.15 -1.30 6.66
N ARG A 295 -13.30 -1.52 7.31
CA ARG A 295 -13.36 -1.46 8.79
C ARG A 295 -12.79 -2.75 9.38
N PRO A 296 -11.94 -2.68 10.42
CA PRO A 296 -11.34 -3.87 11.02
C PRO A 296 -12.35 -4.83 11.66
N SER A 297 -13.55 -4.33 11.99
CA SER A 297 -14.65 -5.11 12.56
C SER A 297 -15.51 -5.84 11.53
N ASN A 298 -15.33 -5.56 10.24
CA ASN A 298 -16.17 -6.20 9.22
C ASN A 298 -15.68 -7.63 9.01
N SER A 299 -16.51 -8.62 9.33
CA SER A 299 -16.37 -9.99 8.84
C SER A 299 -17.00 -10.14 7.45
N PHE A 300 -18.00 -9.31 7.11
CA PHE A 300 -18.67 -9.31 5.82
C PHE A 300 -19.21 -7.91 5.45
N ASN A 301 -18.95 -7.44 4.23
CA ASN A 301 -19.65 -6.31 3.60
C ASN A 301 -19.84 -6.68 2.12
N SER A 302 -20.95 -6.38 1.48
CA SER A 302 -21.13 -6.53 0.03
C SER A 302 -20.05 -5.81 -0.83
N SER A 303 -19.25 -4.94 -0.22
CA SER A 303 -18.08 -4.26 -0.79
C SER A 303 -16.72 -4.88 -0.36
N SER A 304 -16.69 -5.76 0.64
CA SER A 304 -15.46 -6.25 1.32
C SER A 304 -15.54 -7.70 1.84
N GLY A 305 -16.55 -8.48 1.48
CA GLY A 305 -16.81 -9.84 1.96
C GLY A 305 -15.83 -10.90 1.45
N PHE A 306 -14.80 -10.46 0.72
CA PHE A 306 -13.76 -11.28 0.13
C PHE A 306 -12.41 -10.86 0.69
N VAL A 307 -12.33 -10.62 1.99
CA VAL A 307 -11.08 -10.31 2.69
C VAL A 307 -10.64 -11.54 3.49
N GLY A 308 -9.53 -12.12 3.07
CA GLY A 308 -8.73 -13.07 3.82
C GLY A 308 -7.49 -12.38 4.36
N PHE A 309 -6.41 -13.14 4.50
CA PHE A 309 -5.14 -12.63 4.99
C PHE A 309 -4.02 -13.64 4.73
N ARG A 310 -2.79 -13.20 4.97
CA ARG A 310 -1.62 -14.07 5.05
C ARG A 310 -0.75 -13.71 6.26
N GLY A 311 0.08 -14.64 6.71
CA GLY A 311 0.97 -14.46 7.86
C GLY A 311 2.40 -14.12 7.47
N THR A 312 3.10 -13.42 8.36
CA THR A 312 4.55 -13.21 8.33
C THR A 312 5.20 -13.52 9.67
N ARG A 313 6.52 -13.75 9.66
CA ARG A 313 7.37 -13.76 10.85
C ARG A 313 8.80 -13.38 10.53
#